data_AF-A0A9P0GDW1-F1
#
_entry.id   AF-A0A9P0GDW1-F1
#
_cell.length_a   1.000
_cell.length_b   1.000
_cell.length_c   1.000
_cell.angle_alpha   90.00
_cell.angle_beta   90.00
_cell.angle_gamma   90.00
#
_symmetry.space_group_name_H-M   'P 1'
#
loop_
_entity.id
_entity.type
_entity.pdbx_description
1 polymer ?
#
loop_
_entity_poly.entity_id
_entity_poly.type
_entity_poly.pdbx_seq_one_letter_code
_entity_poly.pdbx_strand_id
1 'polypeptide(L)'
;MLFYVVIFVIFSFSYVNGVNDMSEETCETLPSEIHLTKEEYDELGRLQRTCNGEIAVNKCEGSCKSQVQPSVITPTGFLKECYCCRESFLRERIVTLSHCYDPDGVRLTGEGNNALDVKLREPSECKCFKCGDFSR
;
A
#
# COMPACT_ATOMS: atom_id res chain seq x y z
N MET A 1 46.29 -33.70 11.00
CA MET A 1 45.55 -33.28 9.78
C MET A 1 44.08 -33.64 9.82
N LEU A 2 43.68 -34.90 10.04
CA LEU A 2 42.26 -35.31 10.08
C LEU A 2 41.39 -34.50 11.07
N PHE A 3 41.91 -34.19 12.26
CA PHE A 3 41.18 -33.39 13.26
C PHE A 3 40.83 -31.97 12.80
N TYR A 4 41.74 -31.32 12.06
CA TYR A 4 41.52 -29.99 11.50
C TYR A 4 40.49 -30.02 10.35
N VAL A 5 40.48 -31.08 9.55
CA VAL A 5 39.48 -31.28 8.48
C VAL A 5 38.09 -31.45 9.07
N VAL A 6 37.95 -32.24 10.15
CA VAL A 6 36.64 -32.45 10.82
C VAL A 6 36.10 -31.15 11.41
N ILE A 7 36.94 -30.35 12.08
CA ILE A 7 36.53 -29.06 12.64
C ILE A 7 36.08 -28.10 11.52
N PHE A 8 36.81 -28.06 10.39
CA PHE A 8 36.47 -27.22 9.25
C PHE A 8 35.14 -27.62 8.59
N VAL A 9 34.88 -28.93 8.48
CA VAL A 9 33.62 -29.47 7.96
C VAL A 9 32.45 -29.12 8.88
N ILE A 10 32.60 -29.27 10.20
CA ILE A 10 31.56 -28.90 11.17
C ILE A 10 31.25 -27.40 11.09
N PHE A 11 32.28 -26.55 11.07
CA PHE A 11 32.11 -25.10 10.95
C PHE A 11 31.40 -24.69 9.65
N SER A 12 31.75 -25.33 8.52
CA SER A 12 31.09 -25.08 7.24
C SER A 12 29.63 -25.55 7.22
N PHE A 13 29.31 -26.69 7.85
CA PHE A 13 27.94 -27.18 7.98
C PHE A 13 27.07 -26.26 8.85
N SER A 14 27.64 -25.70 9.93
CA SER A 14 26.95 -24.72 10.79
C SER A 14 26.64 -23.42 10.04
N TYR A 15 27.52 -22.99 9.13
CA TYR A 15 27.31 -21.77 8.33
C TYR A 15 26.18 -21.92 7.30
N VAL A 16 26.02 -23.11 6.71
CA VAL A 16 24.98 -23.37 5.69
C VAL A 16 23.57 -23.44 6.30
N ASN A 17 23.43 -23.88 7.55
CA ASN A 17 22.13 -23.97 8.23
C ASN A 17 21.62 -22.63 8.78
N GLY A 18 22.43 -21.57 8.78
CA GLY A 18 22.09 -20.26 9.35
C GLY A 18 21.51 -19.23 8.37
N VAL A 19 21.30 -19.58 7.10
CA VAL A 19 20.94 -18.60 6.04
C VAL A 19 19.42 -18.46 5.83
N ASN A 20 18.59 -19.18 6.59
CA ASN A 20 17.14 -19.04 6.48
C ASN A 20 16.56 -18.24 7.65
N ASP A 21 15.89 -17.13 7.29
CA ASP A 21 14.99 -16.33 8.13
C ASP A 21 15.59 -15.19 8.98
N MET A 22 16.35 -14.30 8.33
CA MET A 22 16.57 -12.92 8.82
C MET A 22 15.98 -11.88 7.85
N SER A 23 14.88 -12.17 7.15
CA SER A 23 14.16 -11.09 6.45
C SER A 23 13.36 -10.30 7.50
N GLU A 24 13.86 -9.16 7.93
CA GLU A 24 13.10 -8.25 8.80
C GLU A 24 11.83 -7.76 8.07
N GLU A 25 10.72 -7.65 8.82
CA GLU A 25 9.50 -7.04 8.29
C GLU A 25 9.72 -5.53 8.11
N THR A 26 9.36 -5.00 6.94
CA THR A 26 9.64 -3.62 6.52
C THR A 26 8.39 -2.88 6.08
N CYS A 27 7.23 -3.22 6.67
CA CYS A 27 5.96 -2.58 6.33
C CYS A 27 5.88 -1.17 6.92
N GLU A 28 5.85 -0.15 6.06
CA GLU A 28 5.93 1.26 6.42
C GLU A 28 4.83 2.10 5.76
N THR A 29 4.56 3.27 6.35
CA THR A 29 3.72 4.31 5.76
C THR A 29 4.61 5.33 5.06
N LEU A 30 4.56 5.35 3.73
CA LEU A 30 5.43 6.20 2.91
C LEU A 30 4.61 7.27 2.16
N PRO A 31 5.19 8.45 1.90
CA PRO A 31 4.57 9.44 1.03
C PRO A 31 4.63 8.98 -0.44
N SER A 32 3.63 9.42 -1.22
CA SER A 32 3.51 9.22 -2.66
C SER A 32 2.73 10.37 -3.27
N GLU A 33 2.72 10.48 -4.60
CA GLU A 33 1.99 11.53 -5.30
C GLU A 33 0.99 10.89 -6.26
N ILE A 34 -0.23 11.42 -6.29
CA ILE A 34 -1.29 10.95 -7.19
C ILE A 34 -1.87 12.12 -7.98
N HIS A 35 -2.26 11.84 -9.22
CA HIS A 35 -3.10 12.75 -9.99
C HIS A 35 -4.57 12.46 -9.67
N LEU A 36 -5.26 13.45 -9.10
CA LEU A 36 -6.67 13.34 -8.75
C LEU A 36 -7.51 14.17 -9.72
N THR A 37 -8.56 13.55 -10.26
CA THR A 37 -9.59 14.22 -11.07
C THR A 37 -10.94 14.01 -10.41
N LYS A 38 -11.71 15.10 -10.25
CA LYS A 38 -13.04 15.08 -9.66
C LYS A 38 -14.00 15.87 -10.53
N GLU A 39 -15.16 15.27 -10.78
CA GLU A 39 -16.27 15.87 -11.50
C GLU A 39 -17.34 16.30 -10.48
N GLU A 40 -17.93 17.48 -10.72
CA GLU A 40 -19.09 17.99 -10.00
C GLU A 40 -20.29 18.02 -10.94
N TYR A 41 -21.41 17.51 -10.45
CA TYR A 41 -22.66 17.41 -11.18
C TYR A 41 -23.72 18.25 -10.48
N ASP A 42 -24.61 18.87 -11.26
CA ASP A 42 -25.78 19.57 -10.71
C ASP A 42 -26.88 18.59 -10.26
N GLU A 43 -27.95 19.10 -9.63
CA GLU A 43 -29.11 18.32 -9.16
C GLU A 43 -29.85 17.57 -10.29
N LEU A 44 -29.63 17.96 -11.54
CA LEU A 44 -30.20 17.34 -12.73
C LEU A 44 -29.24 16.29 -13.34
N GLY A 45 -28.08 16.06 -12.72
CA GLY A 45 -27.05 15.13 -13.18
C GLY A 45 -26.22 15.62 -14.36
N ARG A 46 -26.22 16.93 -14.66
CA ARG A 46 -25.39 17.53 -15.71
C ARG A 46 -24.03 17.88 -15.15
N LEU A 47 -22.98 17.62 -15.94
CA LEU A 47 -21.62 18.00 -15.59
C LEU A 47 -21.54 19.53 -15.45
N GLN A 48 -21.14 20.00 -14.28
CA GLN A 48 -20.95 21.42 -14.00
C GLN A 48 -19.49 21.83 -14.22
N ARG A 49 -18.55 21.04 -13.71
CA ARG A 49 -17.10 21.25 -13.89
C ARG A 49 -16.30 19.99 -13.59
N THR A 50 -15.10 19.94 -14.14
CA THR A 50 -14.08 18.91 -13.86
C THR A 50 -12.86 19.59 -13.29
N CYS A 51 -12.46 19.21 -12.08
CA CYS A 51 -11.27 19.75 -11.40
C CYS A 51 -10.20 18.66 -11.25
N ASN A 52 -8.93 19.01 -11.47
CA ASN A 52 -7.82 18.09 -11.24
C ASN A 52 -6.63 18.74 -10.50
N GLY A 53 -5.71 17.90 -10.04
CA GLY A 53 -4.52 18.32 -9.30
C GLY A 53 -3.62 17.15 -8.90
N GLU A 54 -2.35 17.46 -8.66
CA GLU A 54 -1.39 16.52 -8.09
C GLU A 54 -1.36 16.68 -6.57
N ILE A 55 -1.58 15.59 -5.85
CA ILE A 55 -1.76 15.58 -4.40
C ILE A 55 -0.80 14.55 -3.81
N ALA A 56 0.04 15.00 -2.86
CA ALA A 56 0.82 14.09 -2.04
C ALA A 56 -0.11 13.32 -1.09
N VAL A 57 -0.03 11.99 -1.08
CA VAL A 57 -0.81 11.07 -0.25
C VAL A 57 0.07 10.00 0.38
N ASN A 58 -0.37 9.46 1.51
CA ASN A 58 0.32 8.31 2.10
C ASN A 58 -0.07 6.99 1.41
N LYS A 59 0.85 6.03 1.40
CA LYS A 59 0.65 4.65 0.98
C LYS A 59 1.30 3.67 1.96
N CYS A 60 0.85 2.41 1.94
CA CYS A 60 1.50 1.32 2.65
C CYS A 60 2.43 0.56 1.69
N GLU A 61 3.69 0.38 2.08
CA GLU A 61 4.68 -0.33 1.26
C GLU A 61 5.66 -1.07 2.16
N GLY A 62 6.13 -2.24 1.71
CA GLY A 62 7.10 -3.05 2.43
C GLY A 62 6.89 -4.54 2.27
N SER A 63 7.67 -5.32 3.02
CA SER A 63 7.59 -6.79 3.05
C SER A 63 7.09 -7.30 4.40
N CYS A 64 6.22 -8.31 4.35
CA CYS A 64 5.70 -9.02 5.52
C CYS A 64 6.13 -10.49 5.49
N LYS A 65 6.40 -11.10 6.65
CA LYS A 65 6.78 -12.51 6.70
C LYS A 65 5.59 -13.38 6.29
N SER A 66 5.79 -14.17 5.26
CA SER A 66 4.81 -15.16 4.81
C SER A 66 5.51 -16.50 4.61
N GLN A 67 4.83 -17.59 4.95
CA GLN A 67 5.38 -18.93 4.85
C GLN A 67 4.40 -19.90 4.22
N VAL A 68 4.95 -20.89 3.53
CA VAL A 68 4.20 -22.03 2.99
C VAL A 68 4.80 -23.31 3.54
N GLN A 69 3.95 -24.20 4.02
CA GLN A 69 4.36 -25.50 4.54
C GLN A 69 3.59 -26.59 3.79
N PRO A 70 4.24 -27.70 3.40
CA PRO A 70 3.53 -28.86 2.86
C PRO A 70 2.46 -29.34 3.85
N SER A 71 1.29 -29.74 3.35
CA SER A 71 0.21 -30.24 4.21
C SER A 71 -0.62 -31.30 3.48
N VAL A 72 -0.85 -32.42 4.18
CA VAL A 72 -1.72 -33.52 3.72
C VAL A 72 -3.20 -33.29 4.06
N ILE A 73 -3.50 -32.24 4.84
CA ILE A 73 -4.86 -31.92 5.31
C ILE A 73 -5.53 -30.92 4.36
N THR A 74 -4.75 -29.99 3.81
CA THR A 74 -5.27 -28.97 2.88
C THR A 74 -5.38 -29.55 1.46
N PRO A 75 -6.48 -29.32 0.73
CA PRO A 75 -6.67 -29.85 -0.64
C PRO A 75 -5.64 -29.31 -1.65
N THR A 76 -5.03 -28.16 -1.37
CA THR A 76 -3.94 -27.56 -2.16
C THR A 76 -2.58 -28.25 -1.97
N GLY A 77 -2.46 -29.18 -1.02
CA GLY A 77 -1.18 -29.81 -0.65
C GLY A 77 -0.23 -28.90 0.15
N PHE A 78 -0.65 -27.66 0.46
CA PHE A 78 0.12 -26.66 1.17
C PHE A 78 -0.75 -25.85 2.12
N LEU A 79 -0.27 -25.70 3.35
CA LEU A 79 -0.75 -24.72 4.32
C LEU A 79 -0.04 -23.39 4.04
N LYS A 80 -0.81 -22.32 3.86
CA LYS A 80 -0.31 -20.98 3.56
C LYS A 80 -0.58 -20.05 4.74
N GLU A 81 0.47 -19.43 5.28
CA GLU A 81 0.40 -18.34 6.24
C GLU A 81 0.91 -17.08 5.53
N CYS A 82 -0.03 -16.30 5.02
CA CYS A 82 0.22 -15.15 4.17
C CYS A 82 -0.11 -13.87 4.93
N TYR A 83 0.76 -12.86 4.81
CA TYR A 83 0.58 -11.54 5.40
C TYR A 83 0.84 -10.45 4.36
N CYS A 84 -0.02 -9.42 4.32
CA CYS A 84 0.12 -8.26 3.45
C CYS A 84 0.31 -6.97 4.27
N CYS A 85 1.17 -6.08 3.80
CA CYS A 85 1.31 -4.73 4.34
C CYS A 85 0.08 -3.91 3.92
N ARG A 86 -0.77 -3.55 4.89
CA ARG A 86 -2.02 -2.82 4.66
C ARG A 86 -2.23 -1.74 5.70
N GLU A 87 -3.16 -0.84 5.42
CA GLU A 87 -3.59 0.22 6.31
C GLU A 87 -4.15 -0.34 7.63
N SER A 88 -3.62 0.18 8.73
CA SER A 88 -4.12 -0.08 10.08
C SER A 88 -5.14 0.96 10.50
N PHE A 89 -4.88 2.22 10.13
CA PHE A 89 -5.76 3.35 10.34
C PHE A 89 -5.76 4.25 9.11
N LEU A 90 -6.90 4.88 8.87
CA LEU A 90 -7.09 5.87 7.83
C LEU A 90 -7.33 7.22 8.50
N ARG A 91 -6.64 8.26 8.04
CA ARG A 91 -6.96 9.64 8.37
C ARG A 91 -7.68 10.30 7.21
N GLU A 92 -8.58 11.19 7.56
CA GLU A 92 -9.37 11.95 6.61
C GLU A 92 -8.89 13.40 6.58
N ARG A 93 -8.77 13.97 5.39
CA ARG A 93 -8.44 15.38 5.20
C ARG A 93 -9.08 15.94 3.95
N ILE A 94 -9.23 17.26 3.92
CA ILE A 94 -9.72 17.99 2.76
C ILE A 94 -8.53 18.43 1.92
N VAL A 95 -8.64 18.26 0.60
CA VAL A 95 -7.65 18.73 -0.38
C VAL A 95 -8.34 19.59 -1.42
N THR A 96 -7.68 20.66 -1.85
CA THR A 96 -8.23 21.59 -2.84
C THR A 96 -7.62 21.33 -4.21
N LEU A 97 -8.48 21.04 -5.19
CA LEU A 97 -8.11 20.93 -6.60
C LEU A 97 -8.24 22.29 -7.27
N SER A 98 -7.18 22.78 -7.91
CA SER A 98 -7.09 24.16 -8.43
C SER A 98 -7.22 24.30 -9.95
N HIS A 99 -7.27 23.18 -10.68
CA HIS A 99 -7.37 23.18 -12.14
C HIS A 99 -8.77 22.71 -12.54
N CYS A 100 -9.72 23.65 -12.50
CA CYS A 100 -11.11 23.40 -12.86
C CYS A 100 -11.42 23.86 -14.28
N TYR A 101 -12.22 23.05 -14.97
CA TYR A 101 -12.65 23.26 -16.36
C TYR A 101 -14.16 23.11 -16.45
N ASP A 102 -14.78 23.91 -17.31
CA ASP A 102 -16.19 23.75 -17.66
C ASP A 102 -16.41 22.54 -18.61
N PRO A 103 -17.66 22.18 -18.95
CA PRO A 103 -17.94 21.05 -19.84
C PRO A 103 -17.37 21.20 -21.26
N ASP A 104 -17.09 22.43 -21.69
CA ASP A 104 -16.47 22.74 -22.98
C ASP A 104 -14.93 22.69 -22.93
N GLY A 105 -14.36 22.43 -21.74
CA GLY A 105 -12.92 22.32 -21.52
C GLY A 105 -12.22 23.66 -21.28
N VAL A 106 -12.96 24.75 -21.07
CA VAL A 106 -12.41 26.07 -20.78
C VAL A 106 -12.08 26.17 -19.29
N ARG A 107 -10.88 26.68 -18.97
CA ARG A 107 -10.43 26.83 -17.59
C ARG A 107 -11.26 27.87 -16.85
N LEU A 108 -11.81 27.47 -15.70
CA LEU A 108 -12.55 28.33 -14.80
C LEU A 108 -11.59 29.21 -13.98
N THR A 109 -11.74 30.53 -14.10
CA THR A 109 -10.91 31.52 -13.38
C THR A 109 -11.71 32.37 -12.38
N GLY A 110 -13.04 32.29 -12.42
CA GLY A 110 -13.93 33.00 -11.51
C GLY A 110 -13.79 32.51 -10.07
N GLU A 111 -13.86 33.45 -9.12
CA GLU A 111 -13.83 33.18 -7.69
C GLU A 111 -14.98 32.23 -7.29
N GLY A 112 -14.67 31.17 -6.56
CA GLY A 112 -15.61 30.12 -6.13
C GLY A 112 -15.74 28.94 -7.11
N ASN A 113 -15.47 29.13 -8.41
CA ASN A 113 -15.56 28.06 -9.41
C ASN A 113 -14.20 27.52 -9.87
N ASN A 114 -13.12 28.25 -9.58
CA ASN A 114 -11.74 27.93 -9.94
C ASN A 114 -11.09 26.86 -9.05
N ALA A 115 -11.73 26.44 -7.96
CA ALA A 115 -11.22 25.42 -7.06
C ALA A 115 -12.33 24.52 -6.52
N LEU A 116 -11.98 23.28 -6.16
CA LEU A 116 -12.89 22.29 -5.58
C LEU A 116 -12.26 21.57 -4.40
N ASP A 117 -12.92 21.61 -3.25
CA ASP A 117 -12.51 20.87 -2.06
C ASP A 117 -13.02 19.43 -2.12
N VAL A 118 -12.10 18.49 -1.97
CA VAL A 118 -12.35 17.05 -2.01
C VAL A 118 -11.93 16.43 -0.70
N LYS A 119 -12.83 15.62 -0.15
CA LYS A 119 -12.60 14.85 1.06
C LYS A 119 -11.87 13.56 0.72
N LEU A 120 -10.62 13.43 1.18
CA LEU A 120 -9.74 12.30 0.87
C LEU A 120 -9.40 11.52 2.15
N ARG A 121 -9.32 10.19 2.05
CA ARG A 121 -8.86 9.31 3.11
C ARG A 121 -7.54 8.65 2.69
N GLU A 122 -6.56 8.66 3.57
CA GLU A 122 -5.24 8.08 3.33
C GLU A 122 -4.75 7.31 4.56
N PRO A 123 -3.85 6.32 4.41
CA PRO A 123 -3.25 5.61 5.53
C PRO A 123 -2.49 6.54 6.47
N SER A 124 -2.79 6.45 7.77
CA SER A 124 -1.99 7.08 8.82
C SER A 124 -1.05 6.10 9.52
N GLU A 125 -1.30 4.80 9.37
CA GLU A 125 -0.47 3.72 9.91
C GLU A 125 -0.62 2.49 9.02
N CYS A 126 0.47 1.73 8.81
CA CYS A 126 0.50 0.49 8.04
C CYS A 126 1.08 -0.65 8.89
N LYS A 127 0.53 -1.86 8.75
CA LYS A 127 0.97 -3.08 9.46
C LYS A 127 0.78 -4.32 8.59
N CYS A 128 1.43 -5.41 8.96
CA CYS A 128 1.25 -6.71 8.34
C CYS A 128 -0.02 -7.39 8.85
N PHE A 129 -0.92 -7.77 7.95
CA PHE A 129 -2.18 -8.46 8.28
C PHE A 129 -2.31 -9.76 7.51
N LYS A 130 -2.91 -10.77 8.16
CA LYS A 130 -3.20 -12.04 7.52
C LYS A 130 -4.05 -11.85 6.26
N CYS A 131 -3.63 -12.48 5.17
CA CYS A 131 -4.35 -12.45 3.90
C CYS A 131 -5.75 -13.04 4.08
N GLY A 132 -6.77 -12.40 3.50
CA GLY A 132 -8.16 -12.85 3.56
C GLY A 132 -8.92 -12.46 4.84
N ASP A 133 -8.27 -11.79 5.79
CA ASP A 133 -8.97 -11.16 6.92
C ASP A 133 -9.44 -9.75 6.52
N PHE A 134 -10.77 -9.57 6.52
CA PHE A 134 -11.48 -8.33 6.19
C PHE A 134 -12.33 -7.83 7.36
N SER A 135 -12.19 -8.41 8.56
CA SER A 135 -13.07 -8.16 9.71
C SER A 135 -12.86 -6.80 10.40
N ARG A 136 -12.54 -5.75 9.64
CA ARG A 136 -12.10 -4.46 10.17
C ARG A 136 -12.88 -3.28 9.64
#